data_AF-A0AAP4EGD7-F1
#
_entry.id   AF-A0AAP4EGD7-F1
#
_cell.length_a   1.000
_cell.length_b   1.000
_cell.length_c   1.000
_cell.angle_alpha   90.00
_cell.angle_beta   90.00
_cell.angle_gamma   90.00
#
_symmetry.space_group_name_H-M   'P 1'
#
loop_
_entity.id
_entity.type
_entity.pdbx_description
1 polymer ?
#
loop_
_entity_poly.entity_id
_entity_poly.type
_entity_poly.pdbx_seq_one_letter_code
_entity_poly.pdbx_strand_id
1 'polypeptide(L)'
;MNGIEREIYDKYAYNKTFKYIWWVYSEFERRVNNTLDEFEGLKRGECRFDYYSWEKRLDLSHWQMNKAIKTLIKDEYIEQRIKGKKGTQSTYFLTRFNLEFDQQKNQQNHQHKDKQNKLSNINRLKEINQQKEQQKNKQKTVQSSIYNNLNIKSNNIYSSKDVEEIFNYWNNKKIIKHKELKDDTKRAINKAIKNYSIDEIKQAIDIYSEILKSDYYFNYKWSLKDFLNRSNGISTFMEDGSNKANYEEWKNKDKQKEKIKGRGYANLDDL
;
A
#
# COMPACT_ATOMS: atom_id res chain seq x y z
N MET A 1 -20.19 -3.78 6.30
CA MET A 1 -19.39 -3.28 5.19
C MET A 1 -18.00 -2.95 5.69
N ASN A 2 -16.96 -3.64 5.21
CA ASN A 2 -15.58 -3.34 5.60
C ASN A 2 -15.07 -2.05 4.90
N GLY A 3 -13.89 -1.56 5.28
CA GLY A 3 -13.35 -0.30 4.76
C GLY A 3 -13.11 -0.31 3.24
N ILE A 4 -12.59 -1.42 2.70
CA ILE A 4 -12.37 -1.60 1.26
C ILE A 4 -13.71 -1.71 0.53
N GLU A 5 -14.64 -2.49 1.07
CA GLU A 5 -15.96 -2.65 0.50
C GLU A 5 -16.71 -1.31 0.40
N ARG A 6 -16.57 -0.43 1.41
CA ARG A 6 -17.12 0.93 1.38
C ARG A 6 -16.43 1.81 0.32
N GLU A 7 -15.11 1.74 0.19
CA GLU A 7 -14.37 2.48 -0.84
C GLU A 7 -14.84 2.12 -2.25
N ILE A 8 -14.99 0.82 -2.54
CA ILE A 8 -15.44 0.34 -3.86
C ILE A 8 -16.89 0.73 -4.10
N TYR A 9 -17.73 0.64 -3.07
CA TYR A 9 -19.12 1.07 -3.15
C TYR A 9 -19.24 2.54 -3.52
N ASP A 10 -18.52 3.42 -2.80
CA ASP A 10 -18.55 4.86 -3.06
C ASP A 10 -18.02 5.19 -4.47
N LYS A 11 -17.03 4.44 -4.95
CA LYS A 11 -16.42 4.63 -6.28
C LYS A 11 -17.32 4.19 -7.43
N TYR A 12 -18.01 3.05 -7.29
CA TYR A 12 -18.65 2.39 -8.44
C TYR A 12 -20.17 2.21 -8.30
N ALA A 13 -20.73 2.04 -7.10
CA ALA A 13 -22.12 1.61 -6.95
C ALA A 13 -23.14 2.61 -7.52
N TYR A 14 -22.86 3.92 -7.41
CA TYR A 14 -23.71 4.98 -7.95
C TYR A 14 -23.39 5.37 -9.39
N ASN A 15 -22.31 4.83 -9.96
CA ASN A 15 -21.93 5.13 -11.32
C ASN A 15 -22.74 4.27 -12.30
N LYS A 16 -23.72 4.87 -13.01
CA LYS A 16 -24.59 4.15 -13.96
C LYS A 16 -23.83 3.33 -14.99
N THR A 17 -22.65 3.78 -15.41
CA THR A 17 -21.81 3.12 -16.39
C THR A 17 -20.98 2.00 -15.78
N PHE A 18 -20.48 2.16 -14.55
CA PHE A 18 -19.50 1.24 -13.94
C PHE A 18 -20.02 0.46 -12.72
N LYS A 19 -21.32 0.55 -12.40
CA LYS A 19 -21.95 -0.16 -11.27
C LYS A 19 -21.72 -1.68 -11.28
N TYR A 20 -21.52 -2.28 -12.45
CA TYR A 20 -21.22 -3.70 -12.58
C TYR A 20 -19.89 -4.09 -11.91
N ILE A 21 -18.94 -3.16 -11.75
CA ILE A 21 -17.67 -3.41 -11.05
C ILE A 21 -17.93 -3.65 -9.56
N TRP A 22 -18.82 -2.85 -8.95
CA TRP A 22 -19.28 -3.06 -7.58
C TRP A 22 -19.96 -4.42 -7.45
N TRP A 23 -20.88 -4.77 -8.36
CA TRP A 23 -21.58 -6.07 -8.30
C TRP A 23 -20.64 -7.27 -8.36
N VAL A 24 -19.62 -7.22 -9.22
CA VAL A 24 -18.60 -8.27 -9.31
C VAL A 24 -17.81 -8.35 -8.01
N TYR A 25 -17.41 -7.22 -7.41
CA TYR A 25 -16.73 -7.22 -6.12
C TYR A 25 -17.61 -7.77 -4.98
N SER A 26 -18.88 -7.38 -4.92
CA SER A 26 -19.82 -7.93 -3.92
C SER A 26 -19.99 -9.44 -4.06
N GLU A 27 -19.93 -9.96 -5.29
CA GLU A 27 -19.99 -11.40 -5.53
C GLU A 27 -18.72 -12.12 -5.07
N PHE A 28 -17.55 -11.48 -5.15
CA PHE A 28 -16.34 -11.97 -4.47
C PHE A 28 -16.55 -12.06 -2.96
N GLU A 29 -17.01 -10.98 -2.32
CA GLU A 29 -17.28 -10.93 -0.87
C GLU A 29 -18.24 -12.05 -0.42
N ARG A 30 -19.22 -12.39 -1.27
CA ARG A 30 -20.17 -13.46 -0.99
C ARG A 30 -19.58 -14.88 -1.12
N ARG A 31 -18.54 -15.06 -1.93
CA ARG A 31 -18.02 -16.38 -2.34
C ARG A 31 -16.69 -16.75 -1.70
N VAL A 32 -15.96 -15.78 -1.16
CA VAL A 32 -14.71 -16.08 -0.46
C VAL A 32 -14.94 -17.00 0.74
N ASN A 33 -13.99 -17.89 0.98
CA ASN A 33 -13.92 -18.62 2.23
C ASN A 33 -13.65 -17.62 3.36
N ASN A 34 -14.68 -17.24 4.11
CA ASN A 34 -14.57 -16.28 5.21
C ASN A 34 -14.59 -16.95 6.60
N THR A 35 -14.69 -18.28 6.65
CA THR A 35 -15.01 -19.00 7.90
C THR A 35 -13.86 -19.84 8.42
N LEU A 36 -13.22 -20.64 7.56
CA LEU A 36 -12.16 -21.56 7.93
C LEU A 36 -10.82 -21.14 7.34
N ASP A 37 -9.72 -21.53 7.98
CA ASP A 37 -8.37 -21.27 7.46
C ASP A 37 -8.18 -21.93 6.08
N GLU A 38 -8.78 -23.10 5.88
CA GLU A 38 -8.89 -23.78 4.59
C GLU A 38 -10.24 -24.51 4.50
N PHE A 39 -10.91 -24.41 3.34
CA PHE A 39 -12.15 -25.11 3.03
C PHE A 39 -12.19 -25.48 1.53
N GLU A 40 -12.41 -26.76 1.20
CA GLU A 40 -12.43 -27.26 -0.18
C GLU A 40 -11.18 -26.87 -1.02
N GLY A 41 -10.02 -26.85 -0.37
CA GLY A 41 -8.74 -26.48 -0.99
C GLY A 41 -8.60 -24.97 -1.27
N LEU A 42 -9.43 -24.13 -0.65
CA LEU A 42 -9.35 -22.68 -0.70
C LEU A 42 -8.96 -22.14 0.66
N LYS A 43 -7.92 -21.31 0.71
CA LYS A 43 -7.53 -20.61 1.94
C LYS A 43 -8.55 -19.54 2.31
N ARG A 44 -8.55 -19.11 3.57
CA ARG A 44 -9.33 -17.95 4.00
C ARG A 44 -9.08 -16.75 3.08
N GLY A 45 -10.13 -16.16 2.55
CA GLY A 45 -10.11 -15.04 1.61
C GLY A 45 -10.05 -15.44 0.13
N GLU A 46 -9.96 -16.73 -0.19
CA GLU A 46 -9.95 -17.22 -1.57
C GLU A 46 -11.33 -17.66 -2.06
N CYS A 47 -11.57 -17.55 -3.37
CA CYS A 47 -12.73 -18.15 -4.04
C CYS A 47 -12.37 -18.63 -5.45
N ARG A 48 -13.22 -19.54 -5.98
CA ARG A 48 -13.16 -19.98 -7.37
C ARG A 48 -13.97 -19.06 -8.27
N PHE A 49 -13.41 -18.76 -9.44
CA PHE A 49 -13.98 -17.91 -10.46
C PHE A 49 -13.95 -18.59 -11.82
N ASP A 50 -15.08 -18.53 -12.52
CA ASP A 50 -15.19 -18.79 -13.95
C ASP A 50 -16.16 -17.78 -14.58
N TYR A 51 -15.80 -17.35 -15.80
CA TYR A 51 -16.54 -16.33 -16.54
C TYR A 51 -18.00 -16.74 -16.76
N TYR A 52 -18.24 -17.94 -17.27
CA TYR A 52 -19.57 -18.40 -17.64
C TYR A 52 -20.57 -18.38 -16.47
N SER A 53 -20.21 -18.96 -15.32
CA SER A 53 -21.10 -19.03 -14.17
C SER A 53 -21.38 -17.66 -13.56
N TRP A 54 -20.39 -16.77 -13.55
CA TRP A 54 -20.52 -15.43 -12.96
C TRP A 54 -21.28 -14.47 -13.88
N GLU A 55 -21.04 -14.52 -15.19
CA GLU A 55 -21.77 -13.73 -16.19
C GLU A 55 -23.27 -14.04 -16.16
N LYS A 56 -23.63 -15.32 -16.17
CA LYS A 56 -25.03 -15.76 -16.09
C LYS A 56 -25.70 -15.35 -14.78
N ARG A 57 -24.96 -15.39 -13.67
CA ARG A 57 -25.50 -15.06 -12.34
C ARG A 57 -25.73 -13.57 -12.14
N LEU A 58 -24.79 -12.75 -12.60
CA LEU A 58 -24.86 -11.30 -12.42
C LEU A 58 -25.56 -10.59 -13.59
N ASP A 59 -26.00 -11.35 -14.59
CA ASP A 59 -26.57 -10.84 -15.84
C ASP A 59 -25.65 -9.79 -16.50
N LEU A 60 -24.37 -10.19 -16.65
CA LEU A 60 -23.33 -9.33 -17.21
C LEU A 60 -22.80 -9.92 -18.51
N SER A 61 -22.56 -9.05 -19.49
CA SER A 61 -21.83 -9.43 -20.69
C SER A 61 -20.39 -9.84 -20.36
N HIS A 62 -19.80 -10.69 -21.20
CA HIS A 62 -18.39 -11.10 -21.08
C HIS A 62 -17.45 -9.91 -21.01
N TRP A 63 -17.72 -8.86 -21.79
CA TRP A 63 -16.93 -7.63 -21.77
C TRP A 63 -17.01 -6.91 -20.41
N GLN A 64 -18.21 -6.77 -19.83
CA GLN A 64 -18.38 -6.15 -18.51
C GLN A 64 -17.64 -6.96 -17.44
N MET A 65 -17.79 -8.29 -17.45
CA MET A 65 -17.09 -9.17 -16.51
C MET A 65 -15.58 -9.04 -16.65
N ASN A 66 -15.04 -9.14 -17.87
CA ASN A 66 -13.61 -9.01 -18.14
C ASN A 66 -13.06 -7.65 -17.68
N LYS A 67 -13.81 -6.58 -17.98
CA LYS A 67 -13.43 -5.22 -17.58
C LYS A 67 -13.50 -5.04 -16.07
N ALA A 68 -14.48 -5.62 -15.38
CA ALA A 68 -14.57 -5.59 -13.93
C ALA A 68 -13.38 -6.31 -13.29
N ILE A 69 -13.11 -7.55 -13.69
CA ILE A 69 -11.97 -8.33 -13.18
C ILE A 69 -10.66 -7.58 -13.38
N LYS A 70 -10.39 -7.07 -14.60
CA LYS A 70 -9.19 -6.27 -14.87
C LYS A 70 -9.10 -5.02 -13.99
N THR A 71 -10.23 -4.34 -13.77
CA THR A 71 -10.26 -3.13 -12.94
C THR A 71 -10.03 -3.45 -11.48
N LEU A 72 -10.66 -4.50 -10.94
CA LEU A 72 -10.50 -4.91 -9.55
C LEU A 72 -9.08 -5.43 -9.25
N ILE A 73 -8.43 -6.10 -10.22
CA ILE A 73 -7.00 -6.47 -10.10
C ILE A 73 -6.13 -5.22 -10.14
N LYS A 74 -6.36 -4.33 -11.12
CA LYS A 74 -5.59 -3.10 -11.29
C LYS A 74 -5.66 -2.18 -10.07
N ASP A 75 -6.83 -2.10 -9.46
CA ASP A 75 -7.08 -1.32 -8.25
C ASP A 75 -6.74 -2.11 -6.97
N GLU A 76 -6.12 -3.29 -7.09
CA GLU A 76 -5.63 -4.11 -5.98
C GLU A 76 -6.70 -4.58 -4.98
N TYR A 77 -7.96 -4.64 -5.40
CA TYR A 77 -9.07 -5.16 -4.58
C TYR A 77 -9.14 -6.69 -4.59
N ILE A 78 -8.69 -7.31 -5.68
CA ILE A 78 -8.56 -8.77 -5.81
C ILE A 78 -7.20 -9.13 -6.40
N GLU A 79 -6.72 -10.33 -6.08
CA GLU A 79 -5.49 -10.88 -6.66
C GLU A 79 -5.77 -12.25 -7.29
N GLN A 80 -5.28 -12.50 -8.50
CA GLN A 80 -5.35 -13.83 -9.11
C GLN A 80 -4.22 -14.71 -8.56
N ARG A 81 -4.56 -15.71 -7.75
CA ARG A 81 -3.59 -16.66 -7.18
C ARG A 81 -3.29 -17.81 -8.14
N ILE A 82 -4.33 -18.33 -8.78
CA ILE A 82 -4.22 -19.46 -9.70
C ILE A 82 -4.97 -19.13 -10.98
N LYS A 83 -4.26 -19.22 -12.12
CA LYS A 83 -4.88 -19.09 -13.44
C LYS A 83 -5.38 -20.45 -13.91
N GLY A 84 -6.69 -20.54 -14.11
CA GLY A 84 -7.33 -21.72 -14.70
C GLY A 84 -6.88 -21.95 -16.15
N LYS A 85 -6.78 -23.21 -16.54
CA LYS A 85 -6.63 -23.66 -17.94
C LYS A 85 -8.03 -23.85 -18.56
N LYS A 86 -8.08 -24.23 -19.84
CA LYS A 86 -9.34 -24.56 -20.51
C LYS A 86 -10.11 -25.62 -19.70
N GLY A 87 -11.32 -25.29 -19.26
CA GLY A 87 -12.16 -26.18 -18.46
C GLY A 87 -11.90 -26.17 -16.95
N THR A 88 -10.93 -25.39 -16.45
CA THR A 88 -10.69 -25.25 -14.99
C THR A 88 -10.90 -23.82 -14.51
N GLN A 89 -11.37 -23.69 -13.27
CA GLN A 89 -11.64 -22.40 -12.64
C GLN A 89 -10.33 -21.73 -12.22
N SER A 90 -10.33 -20.40 -12.21
CA SER A 90 -9.25 -19.61 -11.60
C SER A 90 -9.53 -19.43 -10.12
N THR A 91 -8.48 -19.24 -9.32
CA THR A 91 -8.60 -18.88 -7.90
C THR A 91 -8.18 -17.44 -7.73
N TYR A 92 -9.02 -16.69 -7.01
CA TYR A 92 -8.78 -15.30 -6.67
C TYR A 92 -8.86 -15.11 -5.16
N PHE A 93 -8.17 -14.10 -4.68
CA PHE A 93 -8.08 -13.73 -3.28
C PHE A 93 -8.55 -12.29 -3.07
N LEU A 94 -9.33 -12.05 -2.02
CA LEU A 94 -9.71 -10.70 -1.60
C LEU A 94 -8.62 -10.08 -0.73
N THR A 95 -8.02 -8.99 -1.21
CA THR A 95 -6.85 -8.38 -0.56
C THR A 95 -7.13 -7.84 0.84
N ARG A 96 -8.39 -7.55 1.18
CA ARG A 96 -8.79 -7.17 2.55
C ARG A 96 -8.40 -8.19 3.62
N PHE A 97 -8.30 -9.47 3.27
CA PHE A 97 -7.92 -10.52 4.22
C PHE A 97 -6.43 -10.46 4.58
N ASN A 98 -5.57 -9.90 3.70
CA ASN A 98 -4.18 -9.61 4.07
C ASN A 98 -4.13 -8.56 5.20
N LEU A 99 -4.95 -7.51 5.09
CA LEU A 99 -5.03 -6.45 6.10
C LEU A 99 -5.55 -6.98 7.45
N GLU A 100 -6.48 -7.93 7.44
CA GLU A 100 -6.96 -8.59 8.66
C GLU A 100 -5.87 -9.42 9.32
N PHE A 101 -5.05 -10.13 8.54
CA PHE A 101 -3.92 -10.93 9.04
C PHE A 101 -2.83 -10.04 9.67
N ASP A 102 -2.51 -8.91 9.03
CA ASP A 102 -1.54 -7.94 9.56
C ASP A 102 -2.04 -7.27 10.85
N GLN A 103 -3.33 -6.95 10.93
CA GLN A 103 -3.94 -6.41 12.15
C GLN A 103 -3.96 -7.44 13.29
N GLN A 104 -4.26 -8.71 13.01
CA GLN A 104 -4.25 -9.78 14.02
C GLN A 104 -2.83 -10.08 14.53
N LYS A 105 -1.83 -10.11 13.65
CA LYS A 105 -0.41 -10.27 14.03
C LYS A 105 0.07 -9.12 14.92
N ASN A 106 -0.33 -7.89 14.59
CA ASN A 106 -0.02 -6.71 15.40
C ASN A 106 -0.74 -6.71 16.76
N GLN A 107 -1.98 -7.21 16.83
CA GLN A 107 -2.73 -7.37 18.09
C GLN A 107 -2.15 -8.49 18.97
N GLN A 108 -1.75 -9.63 18.42
CA GLN A 108 -1.09 -10.71 19.16
C GLN A 108 0.27 -10.26 19.72
N ASN A 109 1.04 -9.48 18.95
CA ASN A 109 2.28 -8.87 19.43
C ASN A 109 2.03 -7.84 20.55
N HIS A 110 0.92 -7.10 20.50
CA HIS A 110 0.51 -6.20 21.59
C HIS A 110 0.09 -6.98 22.85
N GLN A 111 -0.69 -8.05 22.72
CA GLN A 111 -1.12 -8.89 23.85
C GLN A 111 0.05 -9.64 24.51
N HIS A 112 1.08 -10.05 23.75
CA HIS A 112 2.30 -10.63 24.32
C HIS A 112 3.13 -9.59 25.08
N LYS A 113 3.25 -8.36 24.56
CA LYS A 113 3.87 -7.23 25.28
C LYS A 113 3.06 -6.83 26.51
N ASP A 114 1.72 -6.85 26.43
CA ASP A 114 0.85 -6.51 27.56
C ASP A 114 0.84 -7.60 28.62
N LYS A 115 0.93 -8.90 28.27
CA LYS A 115 1.11 -10.00 29.24
C LYS A 115 2.47 -9.95 29.92
N GLN A 116 3.55 -9.66 29.19
CA GLN A 116 4.88 -9.48 29.79
C GLN A 116 4.94 -8.23 30.67
N ASN A 117 4.31 -7.13 30.27
CA ASN A 117 4.19 -5.92 31.07
C ASN A 117 3.23 -6.08 32.26
N LYS A 118 2.17 -6.90 32.14
CA LYS A 118 1.31 -7.27 33.28
C LYS A 118 2.05 -8.16 34.27
N LEU A 119 2.82 -9.14 33.79
CA LEU A 119 3.59 -10.04 34.66
C LEU A 119 4.75 -9.30 35.36
N SER A 120 5.45 -8.40 34.64
CA SER A 120 6.48 -7.54 35.23
C SER A 120 5.88 -6.53 36.21
N ASN A 121 4.70 -5.96 35.92
CA ASN A 121 3.99 -5.08 36.85
C ASN A 121 3.39 -5.83 38.05
N ILE A 122 2.91 -7.07 37.91
CA ILE A 122 2.45 -7.91 39.03
C ILE A 122 3.62 -8.27 39.95
N ASN A 123 4.79 -8.58 39.38
CA ASN A 123 5.99 -8.85 40.16
C ASN A 123 6.49 -7.59 40.89
N ARG A 124 6.47 -6.42 40.23
CA ARG A 124 6.76 -5.12 40.86
C ARG A 124 5.74 -4.75 41.95
N LEU A 125 4.45 -5.06 41.75
CA LEU A 125 3.41 -4.77 42.74
C LEU A 125 3.50 -5.70 43.96
N LYS A 126 3.92 -6.95 43.76
CA LYS A 126 4.21 -7.88 44.87
C LYS A 126 5.42 -7.41 45.69
N GLU A 127 6.48 -6.94 45.04
CA GLU A 127 7.64 -6.33 45.73
C GLU A 127 7.27 -5.04 46.48
N ILE A 128 6.43 -4.18 45.88
CA ILE A 128 5.94 -2.95 46.53
C ILE A 128 4.98 -3.27 47.69
N ASN A 129 4.15 -4.31 47.58
CA ASN A 129 3.22 -4.70 48.64
C ASN A 129 3.93 -5.40 49.82
N GLN A 130 5.01 -6.15 49.58
CA GLN A 130 5.88 -6.66 50.65
C GLN A 130 6.62 -5.53 51.39
N GLN A 131 6.92 -4.42 50.72
CA GLN A 131 7.55 -3.24 51.34
C GLN A 131 6.54 -2.25 51.96
N LYS A 132 5.25 -2.34 51.63
CA LYS A 132 4.18 -1.46 52.18
C LYS A 132 3.40 -2.07 53.35
N GLU A 133 3.59 -3.34 53.71
CA GLU A 133 2.98 -3.94 54.91
C GLU A 133 3.62 -3.49 56.24
N GLN A 134 4.62 -2.60 56.23
CA GLN A 134 5.21 -2.02 57.45
C GLN A 134 4.83 -0.57 57.74
N GLN A 135 3.98 0.10 56.95
CA GLN A 135 3.46 1.43 57.31
C GLN A 135 1.97 1.57 56.95
N LYS A 136 1.12 1.02 57.81
CA LYS A 136 -0.30 1.36 57.89
C LYS A 136 -0.44 2.68 58.66
N ASN A 137 -1.02 3.71 58.04
CA ASN A 137 -2.11 4.45 58.70
C ASN A 137 -2.88 5.43 57.78
N LYS A 138 -4.20 5.28 57.89
CA LYS A 138 -5.29 6.29 57.81
C LYS A 138 -5.86 6.73 56.45
N GLN A 139 -7.16 6.40 56.36
CA GLN A 139 -8.30 7.14 55.79
C GLN A 139 -8.63 6.89 54.30
N LYS A 140 -9.81 6.28 54.01
CA LYS A 140 -11.15 6.92 53.80
C LYS A 140 -11.07 7.90 52.62
N THR A 141 -11.88 7.87 51.57
CA THR A 141 -13.30 7.50 51.41
C THR A 141 -13.62 7.59 49.91
N VAL A 142 -14.50 6.71 49.42
CA VAL A 142 -15.67 6.99 48.55
C VAL A 142 -15.50 7.86 47.28
N GLN A 143 -15.92 7.28 46.14
CA GLN A 143 -16.96 7.76 45.21
C GLN A 143 -16.64 7.63 43.71
N SER A 144 -17.62 7.01 43.05
CA SER A 144 -17.94 6.96 41.63
C SER A 144 -18.01 8.32 40.92
N SER A 145 -17.52 8.37 39.68
CA SER A 145 -18.12 9.09 38.53
C SER A 145 -17.30 8.75 37.28
N ILE A 146 -17.89 8.05 36.30
CA ILE A 146 -18.43 8.64 35.06
C ILE A 146 -17.50 9.73 34.49
N TYR A 147 -16.63 9.31 33.57
CA TYR A 147 -16.11 10.17 32.50
C TYR A 147 -16.09 9.37 31.20
N ASN A 148 -17.19 9.48 30.45
CA ASN A 148 -17.17 9.26 29.00
C ASN A 148 -16.52 10.49 28.36
N ASN A 149 -15.23 10.39 28.02
CA ASN A 149 -14.68 11.15 26.91
C ASN A 149 -13.38 10.49 26.43
N LEU A 150 -13.50 9.49 25.55
CA LEU A 150 -12.37 9.02 24.75
C LEU A 150 -12.57 9.49 23.31
N ASN A 151 -12.03 10.67 23.06
CA ASN A 151 -11.66 11.13 21.74
C ASN A 151 -10.58 10.17 21.21
N ILE A 152 -10.99 9.15 20.45
CA ILE A 152 -10.07 8.20 19.82
C ILE A 152 -9.36 8.93 18.69
N LYS A 153 -8.23 9.55 19.02
CA LYS A 153 -7.19 9.92 18.05
C LYS A 153 -6.80 8.64 17.31
N SER A 154 -7.07 8.61 16.00
CA SER A 154 -6.62 7.56 15.10
C SER A 154 -5.11 7.35 15.23
N ASN A 155 -4.69 6.18 15.68
CA ASN A 155 -3.29 5.77 15.69
C ASN A 155 -2.81 5.59 14.24
N ASN A 156 -2.24 6.66 13.67
CA ASN A 156 -1.41 6.56 12.47
C ASN A 156 -0.07 5.94 12.90
N ILE A 157 0.16 4.68 12.53
CA ILE A 157 1.36 3.91 12.92
C ILE A 157 2.63 4.43 12.23
N TYR A 158 2.50 5.31 11.22
CA TYR A 158 3.65 5.99 10.60
C TYR A 158 4.07 7.20 11.42
N SER A 159 5.33 7.21 11.84
CA SER A 159 5.91 8.28 12.65
C SER A 159 5.88 9.58 11.87
N SER A 160 5.64 10.72 12.53
CA SER A 160 5.81 12.04 11.92
C SER A 160 7.19 12.20 11.28
N LYS A 161 8.19 11.48 11.81
CA LYS A 161 9.56 11.46 11.34
C LYS A 161 9.70 10.95 9.90
N ASP A 162 9.02 9.88 9.53
CA ASP A 162 9.14 9.27 8.19
C ASP A 162 8.55 10.21 7.12
N VAL A 163 7.45 10.88 7.46
CA VAL A 163 6.81 11.87 6.60
C VAL A 163 7.73 13.08 6.41
N GLU A 164 8.29 13.60 7.50
CA GLU A 164 9.24 14.71 7.47
C GLU A 164 10.50 14.35 6.67
N GLU A 165 11.00 13.13 6.81
CA GLU A 165 12.18 12.63 6.12
C GLU A 165 11.98 12.63 4.60
N ILE A 166 10.89 12.05 4.10
CA ILE A 166 10.58 12.05 2.66
C ILE A 166 10.34 13.47 2.14
N PHE A 167 9.63 14.30 2.91
CA PHE A 167 9.37 15.69 2.53
C PHE A 167 10.67 16.50 2.40
N ASN A 168 11.57 16.38 3.37
CA ASN A 168 12.87 17.04 3.36
C ASN A 168 13.75 16.51 2.24
N TYR A 169 13.74 15.19 2.00
CA TYR A 169 14.48 14.57 0.90
C TYR A 169 14.05 15.13 -0.45
N TRP A 170 12.75 15.23 -0.71
CA TRP A 170 12.21 15.84 -1.91
C TRP A 170 12.66 17.30 -2.07
N ASN A 171 12.53 18.10 -1.01
CA ASN A 171 12.92 19.51 -1.03
C ASN A 171 14.42 19.70 -1.32
N ASN A 172 15.26 18.78 -0.85
CA ASN A 172 16.69 18.76 -1.12
C ASN A 172 17.02 18.49 -2.60
N LYS A 173 16.17 17.77 -3.35
CA LYS A 173 16.33 17.60 -4.80
C LYS A 173 16.00 18.85 -5.61
N LYS A 174 15.34 19.84 -5.01
CA LYS A 174 15.02 21.15 -5.61
C LYS A 174 14.22 21.04 -6.94
N ILE A 175 13.42 20.00 -7.12
CA ILE A 175 12.55 19.81 -8.30
C ILE A 175 11.43 20.87 -8.30
N ILE A 176 10.56 20.78 -7.30
CA ILE A 176 9.62 21.81 -6.87
C ILE A 176 9.71 21.87 -5.35
N LYS A 177 10.20 22.99 -4.82
CA LYS A 177 10.35 23.18 -3.36
C LYS A 177 9.00 23.55 -2.74
N HIS A 178 8.59 22.79 -1.74
CA HIS A 178 7.40 23.08 -0.94
C HIS A 178 7.82 23.86 0.31
N LYS A 179 7.17 25.00 0.57
CA LYS A 179 7.46 25.84 1.75
C LYS A 179 7.05 25.17 3.06
N GLU A 180 5.95 24.40 3.02
CA GLU A 180 5.34 23.80 4.19
C GLU A 180 4.81 22.40 3.84
N LEU A 181 4.79 21.52 4.85
CA LEU A 181 4.20 20.19 4.72
C LEU A 181 2.68 20.30 4.90
N LYS A 182 1.97 20.48 3.78
CA LYS A 182 0.50 20.52 3.76
C LYS A 182 -0.12 19.15 4.03
N ASP A 183 -1.33 19.14 4.58
CA ASP A 183 -2.06 17.91 4.92
C ASP A 183 -2.28 16.97 3.72
N ASP A 184 -2.49 17.51 2.52
CA ASP A 184 -2.67 16.70 1.32
C ASP A 184 -1.37 16.01 0.89
N THR A 185 -0.23 16.68 1.06
CA THR A 185 1.10 16.11 0.84
C THR A 185 1.43 15.08 1.91
N LYS A 186 1.09 15.35 3.18
CA LYS A 186 1.20 14.39 4.28
C LYS A 186 0.38 13.14 4.01
N ARG A 187 -0.86 13.27 3.52
CA ARG A 187 -1.69 12.13 3.11
C ARG A 187 -1.06 11.34 1.96
N ALA A 188 -0.50 12.01 0.96
CA ALA A 188 0.19 11.36 -0.15
C ALA A 188 1.40 10.55 0.32
N ILE A 189 2.22 11.12 1.21
CA ILE A 189 3.39 10.45 1.78
C ILE A 189 2.97 9.24 2.63
N ASN A 190 2.00 9.40 3.53
CA ASN A 190 1.48 8.28 4.31
C ASN A 190 0.89 7.16 3.43
N LYS A 191 0.33 7.50 2.26
CA LYS A 191 -0.13 6.50 1.30
C LYS A 191 1.05 5.77 0.64
N ALA A 192 2.11 6.49 0.27
CA ALA A 192 3.30 5.90 -0.33
C ALA A 192 4.05 4.96 0.64
N ILE A 193 4.22 5.35 1.91
CA ILE A 193 4.93 4.54 2.92
C ILE A 193 4.19 3.23 3.24
N LYS A 194 2.89 3.13 2.94
CA LYS A 194 2.14 1.86 3.05
C LYS A 194 2.55 0.84 1.99
N ASN A 195 2.99 1.31 0.83
CA ASN A 195 3.23 0.48 -0.35
C ASN A 195 4.73 0.30 -0.63
N TYR A 196 5.55 1.22 -0.14
CA TYR A 196 6.97 1.29 -0.42
C TYR A 196 7.74 1.64 0.85
N SER A 197 8.92 1.07 1.02
CA SER A 197 9.87 1.51 2.04
C SER A 197 10.33 2.95 1.79
N ILE A 198 10.83 3.60 2.85
CA ILE A 198 11.36 4.96 2.75
C ILE A 198 12.51 5.03 1.72
N ASP A 199 13.35 3.99 1.68
CA ASP A 199 14.49 3.94 0.77
C ASP A 199 14.07 3.76 -0.69
N GLU A 200 13.06 2.93 -0.96
CA GLU A 200 12.46 2.81 -2.31
C GLU A 200 11.86 4.15 -2.77
N ILE A 201 11.16 4.86 -1.88
CA ILE A 201 10.60 6.18 -2.18
C ILE A 201 11.72 7.17 -2.52
N LYS A 202 12.80 7.18 -1.73
CA LYS A 202 13.97 8.05 -2.01
C LYS A 202 14.64 7.69 -3.32
N GLN A 203 14.82 6.41 -3.62
CA GLN A 203 15.41 5.93 -4.87
C GLN A 203 14.56 6.37 -6.08
N ALA A 204 13.24 6.22 -6.01
CA ALA A 204 12.34 6.70 -7.06
C ALA A 204 12.45 8.22 -7.25
N ILE A 205 12.57 8.98 -6.14
CA ILE A 205 12.83 10.43 -6.18
C ILE A 205 14.19 10.75 -6.82
N ASP A 206 15.22 9.94 -6.57
CA ASP A 206 16.55 10.10 -7.18
C ASP A 206 16.50 9.92 -8.69
N ILE A 207 15.90 8.82 -9.15
CA ILE A 207 15.75 8.52 -10.58
C ILE A 207 14.96 9.64 -11.27
N TYR A 208 13.85 10.06 -10.66
CA TYR A 208 13.06 11.17 -11.18
C TYR A 208 13.86 12.47 -11.26
N SER A 209 14.63 12.80 -10.22
CA SER A 209 15.48 13.99 -10.21
C SER A 209 16.60 13.91 -11.26
N GLU A 210 17.17 12.74 -11.51
CA GLU A 210 18.21 12.51 -12.50
C GLU A 210 17.66 12.68 -13.92
N ILE A 211 16.52 12.04 -14.20
CA ILE A 211 15.82 12.17 -15.49
C ILE A 211 15.58 13.63 -15.82
N LEU A 212 15.05 14.42 -14.87
CA LEU A 212 14.76 15.84 -15.07
C LEU A 212 15.99 16.72 -15.29
N LYS A 213 17.20 16.24 -14.95
CA LYS A 213 18.47 16.94 -15.20
C LYS A 213 19.16 16.49 -16.48
N SER A 214 18.67 15.42 -17.10
CA SER A 214 19.22 14.86 -18.34
C SER A 214 18.52 15.42 -19.58
N ASP A 215 19.06 15.11 -20.76
CA ASP A 215 18.46 15.42 -22.05
C ASP A 215 17.41 14.38 -22.50
N TYR A 216 16.97 13.51 -21.59
CA TYR A 216 15.92 12.54 -21.86
C TYR A 216 14.59 13.25 -22.16
N TYR A 217 13.74 12.64 -23.00
CA TYR A 217 12.51 13.30 -23.49
C TYR A 217 11.55 13.73 -22.36
N PHE A 218 11.63 13.08 -21.19
CA PHE A 218 10.79 13.39 -20.04
C PHE A 218 11.37 14.59 -19.28
N ASN A 219 10.71 15.75 -19.37
CA ASN A 219 11.14 17.00 -18.73
C ASN A 219 10.06 17.66 -17.83
N TYR A 220 8.92 17.00 -17.62
CA TYR A 220 7.80 17.59 -16.90
C TYR A 220 7.94 17.47 -15.38
N LYS A 221 7.81 18.59 -14.66
CA LYS A 221 7.99 18.65 -13.20
C LYS A 221 6.66 18.46 -12.47
N TRP A 222 6.62 17.46 -11.59
CA TRP A 222 5.52 17.19 -10.68
C TRP A 222 5.79 17.74 -9.30
N SER A 223 4.72 18.07 -8.57
CA SER A 223 4.79 18.28 -7.13
C SER A 223 5.06 16.94 -6.42
N LEU A 224 5.48 16.96 -5.15
CA LEU A 224 5.68 15.72 -4.38
C LEU A 224 4.38 14.91 -4.31
N LYS A 225 3.26 15.59 -4.07
CA LYS A 225 1.93 14.95 -4.06
C LYS A 225 1.61 14.28 -5.39
N ASP A 226 1.84 14.96 -6.51
CA ASP A 226 1.54 14.42 -7.84
C ASP A 226 2.46 13.25 -8.17
N PHE A 227 3.75 13.38 -7.88
CA PHE A 227 4.70 12.29 -8.04
C PHE A 227 4.27 11.05 -7.27
N LEU A 228 3.80 11.19 -6.03
CA LEU A 228 3.40 10.05 -5.20
C LEU A 228 2.03 9.44 -5.58
N ASN A 229 1.08 10.24 -6.07
CA ASN A 229 -0.31 9.78 -6.25
C ASN A 229 -0.70 9.46 -7.69
N ARG A 230 0.02 9.95 -8.70
CA ARG A 230 -0.35 9.72 -10.10
C ARG A 230 -0.19 8.25 -10.47
N SER A 231 -1.05 7.76 -11.36
CA SER A 231 -0.96 6.38 -11.88
C SER A 231 0.33 6.11 -12.64
N ASN A 232 0.92 7.15 -13.24
CA ASN A 232 2.24 7.14 -13.86
C ASN A 232 3.30 7.85 -13.00
N GLY A 233 3.04 7.97 -11.70
CA GLY A 233 3.91 8.61 -10.73
C GLY A 233 5.02 7.67 -10.27
N ILE A 234 5.22 7.63 -8.95
CA ILE A 234 6.28 6.92 -8.24
C ILE A 234 6.49 5.48 -8.74
N SER A 235 5.42 4.73 -9.02
CA SER A 235 5.47 3.34 -9.49
C SER A 235 6.29 3.16 -10.77
N THR A 236 6.33 4.15 -11.65
CA THR A 236 7.08 4.07 -12.91
C THR A 236 8.57 4.38 -12.76
N PHE A 237 8.98 4.90 -11.60
CA PHE A 237 10.37 5.20 -11.24
C PHE A 237 10.94 4.18 -10.24
N MET A 238 10.20 3.13 -9.93
CA MET A 238 10.68 1.99 -9.16
C MET A 238 11.63 1.11 -9.98
N GLU A 239 12.25 0.11 -9.34
CA GLU A 239 13.25 -0.76 -9.95
C GLU A 239 12.79 -1.43 -11.25
N ASP A 240 11.52 -1.87 -11.28
CA ASP A 240 10.82 -2.48 -12.41
C ASP A 240 9.95 -1.47 -13.20
N GLY A 241 10.06 -0.19 -12.86
CA GLY A 241 9.25 0.88 -13.44
C GLY A 241 9.64 1.22 -14.88
N SER A 242 8.64 1.51 -15.71
CA SER A 242 8.83 1.80 -17.13
C SER A 242 9.67 3.04 -17.42
N ASN A 243 9.56 4.12 -16.62
CA ASN A 243 10.36 5.32 -16.81
C ASN A 243 11.84 5.05 -16.45
N LYS A 244 12.11 4.27 -15.41
CA LYS A 244 13.47 3.84 -15.06
C LYS A 244 14.08 3.00 -16.18
N ALA A 245 13.39 1.96 -16.63
CA ALA A 245 13.88 1.06 -17.67
C ALA A 245 14.18 1.81 -18.98
N ASN A 246 13.25 2.65 -19.44
CA ASN A 246 13.44 3.43 -20.67
C ASN A 246 14.57 4.45 -20.55
N TYR A 247 14.74 5.08 -19.39
CA TYR A 247 15.84 6.01 -19.13
C TYR A 247 17.20 5.31 -19.12
N GLU A 248 17.30 4.13 -18.50
CA GLU A 248 18.52 3.32 -18.51
C GLU A 248 18.91 2.89 -19.92
N GLU A 249 17.93 2.47 -20.75
CA GLU A 249 18.16 2.13 -22.15
C GLU A 249 18.67 3.34 -22.96
N TRP A 250 18.04 4.51 -22.79
CA TRP A 250 18.47 5.75 -23.43
C TRP A 250 19.89 6.14 -23.00
N LYS A 251 20.18 6.13 -21.70
CA LYS A 251 21.48 6.48 -21.13
C LYS A 251 22.58 5.54 -21.65
N ASN A 252 22.27 4.26 -21.84
CA ASN A 252 23.20 3.29 -22.41
C ASN A 252 23.47 3.54 -23.90
N LYS A 253 22.45 3.89 -24.69
CA LYS A 253 22.61 4.28 -26.10
C LYS A 253 23.43 5.55 -26.25
N ASP A 254 23.22 6.53 -25.37
CA ASP A 254 23.94 7.80 -25.42
C ASP A 254 25.43 7.62 -25.12
N LYS A 255 25.76 6.84 -24.07
CA LYS A 255 27.14 6.42 -23.78
C LYS A 255 27.81 5.68 -24.94
N GLN A 256 27.06 4.88 -25.71
CA GLN A 256 27.62 4.21 -26.90
C GLN A 256 27.93 5.21 -28.01
N LYS A 257 27.07 6.22 -28.23
CA LYS A 257 27.33 7.28 -29.22
C LYS A 257 28.57 8.09 -28.87
N GLU A 258 28.77 8.43 -27.59
CA GLU A 258 29.99 9.10 -27.13
C GLU A 258 31.25 8.25 -27.37
N LYS A 259 31.19 6.94 -27.09
CA LYS A 259 32.31 6.01 -27.36
C LYS A 259 32.65 5.90 -28.85
N ILE A 260 31.65 5.92 -29.73
CA ILE A 260 31.86 5.89 -31.19
C ILE A 260 32.46 7.22 -31.66
N LYS A 261 31.99 8.36 -31.15
CA LYS A 261 32.57 9.68 -31.47
C LYS A 261 34.00 9.86 -30.93
N GLY A 262 34.33 9.26 -29.79
CA GLY A 262 35.68 9.27 -29.21
C GLY A 262 36.67 8.32 -29.90
N ARG A 263 36.18 7.35 -30.67
CA ARG A 263 36.97 6.48 -31.57
C ARG A 263 36.89 7.01 -33.00
N GLY A 264 37.30 8.26 -33.18
CA GLY A 264 37.36 8.90 -34.49
C GLY A 264 37.93 7.96 -35.55
N TYR A 265 37.29 7.97 -36.71
CA TYR A 265 37.70 7.37 -37.98
C TYR A 265 39.23 7.25 -38.08
N ALA A 266 39.76 6.04 -37.86
CA ALA A 266 41.01 5.69 -38.51
C ALA A 266 40.67 5.62 -40.01
N ASN A 267 41.07 6.67 -40.73
CA ASN A 267 40.94 6.71 -42.18
C ASN A 267 41.55 5.44 -42.76
N LEU A 268 40.76 4.71 -43.55
CA LEU A 268 41.20 3.56 -44.33
C LEU A 268 41.99 3.97 -45.59
N ASP A 269 42.44 5.23 -45.65
CA ASP A 269 43.24 5.78 -46.77
C ASP A 269 44.75 5.82 -46.47
N ASP A 270 45.20 5.47 -45.26
CA ASP A 270 46.63 5.27 -44.99
C ASP A 270 46.98 3.77 -45.11
N LEU A 271 47.16 3.38 -46.37
CA LEU A 271 47.93 2.21 -46.83
C LEU A 271 49.37 2.26 -46.33
#